data_AF-E2ANN0-F1
#
_entry.id   AF-E2ANN0-F1
#
_cell.length_a   1.000
_cell.length_b   1.000
_cell.length_c   1.000
_cell.angle_alpha   90.00
_cell.angle_beta   90.00
_cell.angle_gamma   90.00
#
_symmetry.space_group_name_H-M   'P 1'
#
loop_
_entity.id
_entity.type
_entity.pdbx_description
1 polymer ?
#
loop_
_entity_poly.entity_id
_entity_poly.type
_entity_poly.pdbx_seq_one_letter_code
_entity_poly.pdbx_strand_id
1 'polypeptide(L)'
;MQSVFAVKLIACRAYPVSLIFTSFRGKHVHPKHILKMNEAFLRYEKGSEVFDISFRYVDETMNVDRQFNFSRQITESVNNFLKRVDTNVCKIINRKVERKRKKNAALDTSALPNDNVDTGKIMLLKDDIKVDGNVLCKNLLQDSAKLKLVIFEKMFLVKQNAPYIINMLLPSSMLVGFPTYPSKFESLYTDKKQSIFNWYKNDAINNKSNVWTHVGSGFLYEPNVSDIGCNLKISCEPRNESDSGCNMEVESKNVVEAGPGPCPFDIRHQFTKHKLLGRSFRIMSYNILADTYADSDFSKDVLYPYCPQYALDMDYRKQLILKEIIGM
;
A
#
# COMPACT_ATOMS: atom_id res chain seq x y z
N MET A 1 -43.59 -70.81 15.41
CA MET A 1 -42.50 -70.50 14.46
C MET A 1 -41.95 -69.13 14.81
N GLN A 2 -40.64 -69.09 15.06
CA GLN A 2 -39.90 -67.93 15.56
C GLN A 2 -39.92 -66.80 14.51
N SER A 3 -40.13 -65.56 14.95
CA SER A 3 -39.31 -64.45 14.42
C SER A 3 -39.15 -63.39 15.51
N VAL A 4 -37.91 -63.31 15.97
CA VAL A 4 -37.36 -62.30 16.86
C VAL A 4 -36.96 -61.14 15.98
N PHE A 5 -37.42 -59.92 16.26
CA PHE A 5 -36.73 -58.72 15.76
C PHE A 5 -36.44 -57.77 16.91
N ALA A 6 -35.14 -57.58 17.10
CA ALA A 6 -34.51 -56.89 18.19
C ALA A 6 -34.68 -55.37 18.07
N VAL A 7 -35.02 -54.73 19.18
CA VAL A 7 -34.86 -53.29 19.38
C VAL A 7 -33.36 -53.01 19.46
N LYS A 8 -32.79 -52.45 18.39
CA LYS A 8 -31.44 -51.88 18.41
C LYS A 8 -31.51 -50.43 18.89
N LEU A 9 -31.11 -50.23 20.14
CA LEU A 9 -30.60 -48.95 20.64
C LEU A 9 -29.41 -48.53 19.76
N ILE A 10 -29.58 -47.46 18.97
CA ILE A 10 -28.46 -46.75 18.37
C ILE A 10 -28.15 -45.58 19.31
N ALA A 11 -27.14 -45.80 20.14
CA ALA A 11 -26.52 -44.76 20.94
C ALA A 11 -25.94 -43.68 20.01
N CYS A 12 -26.46 -42.45 20.12
CA CYS A 12 -25.82 -41.26 19.58
C CYS A 12 -24.45 -41.08 20.24
N ARG A 13 -23.38 -41.49 19.55
CA ARG A 13 -22.03 -40.98 19.84
C ARG A 13 -21.87 -39.66 19.10
N ALA A 14 -22.25 -38.57 19.78
CA ALA A 14 -21.85 -37.23 19.39
C ALA A 14 -20.32 -37.11 19.56
N TYR A 15 -19.59 -37.17 18.45
CA TYR A 15 -18.20 -36.70 18.41
C TYR A 15 -18.25 -35.17 18.36
N PRO A 16 -17.65 -34.44 19.30
CA PRO A 16 -17.48 -33.01 19.15
C PRO A 16 -16.37 -32.81 18.12
N VAL A 17 -16.74 -32.71 16.84
CA VAL A 17 -15.87 -32.05 15.87
C VAL A 17 -15.95 -30.58 16.22
N SER A 18 -14.98 -30.11 17.03
CA SER A 18 -14.77 -28.69 17.23
C SER A 18 -14.46 -28.08 15.86
N LEU A 19 -15.46 -27.52 15.21
CA LEU A 19 -15.28 -26.49 14.20
C LEU A 19 -14.62 -25.33 14.93
N ILE A 20 -13.29 -25.34 14.98
CA ILE A 20 -12.52 -24.15 15.29
C ILE A 20 -12.82 -23.20 14.13
N PHE A 21 -13.89 -22.42 14.27
CA PHE A 21 -14.01 -21.15 13.60
C PHE A 21 -12.84 -20.31 14.10
N THR A 22 -11.69 -20.44 13.44
CA THR A 22 -10.69 -19.40 13.47
C THR A 22 -11.39 -18.20 12.85
N SER A 23 -11.82 -17.26 13.70
CA SER A 23 -12.16 -15.95 13.20
C SER A 23 -10.87 -15.43 12.56
N PHE A 24 -10.75 -15.54 11.24
CA PHE A 24 -9.83 -14.72 10.49
C PHE A 24 -10.31 -13.30 10.71
N ARG A 25 -9.83 -12.67 11.78
CA ARG A 25 -9.77 -11.22 11.88
C ARG A 25 -8.96 -10.81 10.67
N GLY A 26 -9.65 -10.42 9.60
CA GLY A 26 -9.03 -9.79 8.44
C GLY A 26 -8.18 -8.67 8.99
N LYS A 27 -6.86 -8.83 8.94
CA LYS A 27 -5.95 -7.72 9.12
C LYS A 27 -6.24 -6.84 7.92
N HIS A 28 -7.00 -5.76 8.10
CA HIS A 28 -7.07 -4.72 7.09
C HIS A 28 -5.66 -4.18 6.93
N VAL A 29 -4.94 -4.70 5.93
CA VAL A 29 -3.62 -4.20 5.59
C VAL A 29 -3.85 -2.93 4.81
N HIS A 30 -3.83 -1.82 5.54
CA HIS A 30 -3.92 -0.51 4.94
C HIS A 30 -2.67 -0.24 4.09
N PRO A 31 -2.84 0.47 2.97
CA PRO A 31 -1.70 0.94 2.19
C PRO A 31 -0.70 1.67 3.08
N LYS A 32 0.58 1.36 2.93
CA LYS A 32 1.64 1.86 3.81
C LYS A 32 2.68 2.62 3.01
N HIS A 33 2.89 3.88 3.38
CA HIS A 33 4.07 4.63 2.94
C HIS A 33 5.30 4.15 3.71
N ILE A 34 6.36 3.87 2.98
CA ILE A 34 7.67 3.50 3.49
C ILE A 34 8.63 4.61 3.12
N LEU A 35 8.95 5.45 4.10
CA LEU A 35 9.95 6.49 3.93
C LEU A 35 11.36 5.92 4.14
N LYS A 36 12.27 6.34 3.26
CA LYS A 36 13.71 6.13 3.43
C LYS A 36 14.20 7.00 4.59
N MET A 37 15.26 6.55 5.26
CA MET A 37 15.92 7.36 6.28
C MET A 37 16.62 8.56 5.61
N ASN A 38 16.77 9.68 6.32
CA ASN A 38 17.40 10.92 5.86
C ASN A 38 16.65 11.70 4.76
N GLU A 39 15.40 11.33 4.47
CA GLU A 39 14.51 12.11 3.60
C GLU A 39 13.28 12.58 4.39
N ALA A 40 12.86 13.83 4.13
CA ALA A 40 11.60 14.37 4.57
C ALA A 40 10.79 14.77 3.33
N PHE A 41 9.54 14.33 3.24
CA PHE A 41 8.65 14.67 2.14
C PHE A 41 7.74 15.79 2.58
N LEU A 42 7.86 16.94 1.93
CA LEU A 42 7.03 18.11 2.16
C LEU A 42 6.05 18.26 1.01
N ARG A 43 4.76 18.42 1.31
CA ARG A 43 3.72 18.66 0.30
C ARG A 43 3.03 19.97 0.58
N TYR A 44 2.97 20.81 -0.44
CA TYR A 44 2.26 22.08 -0.40
C TYR A 44 1.77 22.44 -1.80
N GLU A 45 0.47 22.59 -1.95
CA GLU A 45 -0.15 23.07 -3.18
C GLU A 45 -0.39 24.58 -3.08
N LYS A 46 -0.10 25.31 -4.15
CA LYS A 46 -0.25 26.77 -4.17
C LYS A 46 -1.73 27.13 -3.98
N GLY A 47 -2.03 27.86 -2.90
CA GLY A 47 -3.40 28.24 -2.54
C GLY A 47 -4.00 27.41 -1.40
N SER A 48 -3.35 26.30 -1.01
CA SER A 48 -3.70 25.58 0.21
C SER A 48 -3.36 26.40 1.45
N GLU A 49 -4.21 26.34 2.48
CA GLU A 49 -3.91 26.91 3.80
C GLU A 49 -2.99 26.02 4.63
N VAL A 50 -2.87 24.75 4.23
CA VAL A 50 -2.10 23.73 4.94
C VAL A 50 -0.95 23.17 4.10
N PHE A 51 0.09 22.75 4.79
CA PHE A 51 1.17 21.94 4.24
C PHE A 51 1.35 20.67 5.07
N ASP A 52 1.79 19.61 4.41
CA ASP A 52 2.15 18.36 5.07
C ASP A 52 3.66 18.16 5.06
N ILE A 53 4.18 17.53 6.11
CA ILE A 53 5.55 17.02 6.13
C ILE A 53 5.62 15.67 6.83
N SER A 54 6.32 14.74 6.18
CA SER A 54 6.50 13.37 6.65
C SER A 54 7.97 12.98 6.63
N PHE A 55 8.47 12.35 7.68
CA PHE A 55 9.83 11.81 7.74
C PHE A 55 9.90 10.57 8.64
N ARG A 56 10.90 9.70 8.41
CA ARG A 56 11.18 8.52 9.26
C ARG A 56 12.41 8.77 10.11
N TYR A 57 12.24 8.84 11.42
CA TYR A 57 13.32 8.98 12.38
C TYR A 57 13.71 7.60 12.93
N VAL A 58 14.97 7.24 12.72
CA VAL A 58 15.56 5.99 13.22
C VAL A 58 16.71 6.31 14.16
N ASP A 59 16.68 5.80 15.37
CA ASP A 59 17.73 5.87 16.38
C ASP A 59 17.94 4.47 16.97
N GLU A 60 19.04 3.86 16.55
CA GLU A 60 19.41 2.50 16.93
C GLU A 60 19.74 2.38 18.41
N THR A 61 20.37 3.42 18.98
CA THR A 61 20.76 3.44 20.41
C THR A 61 19.53 3.34 21.30
N MET A 62 18.45 4.05 20.94
CA MET A 62 17.18 4.05 21.68
C MET A 62 16.18 3.02 21.17
N ASN A 63 16.52 2.26 20.13
CA ASN A 63 15.62 1.35 19.42
C ASN A 63 14.29 2.04 19.06
N VAL A 64 14.44 3.20 18.42
CA VAL A 64 13.35 4.00 17.85
C VAL A 64 13.42 3.88 16.34
N ASP A 65 12.33 3.46 15.72
CA ASP A 65 12.15 3.51 14.28
C ASP A 65 10.69 3.90 14.05
N ARG A 66 10.48 5.15 13.67
CA ARG A 66 9.14 5.71 13.57
C ARG A 66 9.00 6.77 12.49
N GLN A 67 7.91 6.68 11.75
CA GLN A 67 7.44 7.74 10.88
C GLN A 67 6.66 8.79 11.65
N PHE A 68 6.95 10.04 11.38
CA PHE A 68 6.23 11.20 11.85
C PHE A 68 5.55 11.88 10.67
N ASN A 69 4.31 12.31 10.85
CA ASN A 69 3.50 13.00 9.86
C ASN A 69 2.89 14.23 10.53
N PHE A 70 3.00 15.37 9.87
CA PHE A 70 2.45 16.63 10.35
C PHE A 70 1.64 17.26 9.23
N SER A 71 0.47 17.79 9.58
CA SER A 71 -0.33 18.66 8.72
C SER A 71 -0.54 19.98 9.47
N ARG A 72 -0.04 21.08 8.89
CA ARG A 72 0.16 22.36 9.59
C ARG A 72 -0.31 23.52 8.76
N GLN A 73 -0.67 24.61 9.44
CA GLN A 73 -1.08 25.85 8.80
C GLN A 73 0.14 26.61 8.25
N ILE A 74 0.04 27.13 7.03
CA ILE A 74 1.12 27.89 6.39
C ILE A 74 1.41 29.21 7.12
N THR A 75 0.44 29.71 7.88
CA THR A 75 0.52 30.93 8.70
C THR A 75 1.24 30.72 10.04
N GLU A 76 1.63 29.49 10.39
CA GLU A 76 2.45 29.27 11.59
C GLU A 76 3.92 29.64 11.34
N SER A 77 4.60 30.10 12.40
CA SER A 77 6.03 30.38 12.33
C SER A 77 6.85 29.10 12.33
N VAL A 78 8.05 29.17 11.75
CA VAL A 78 9.00 28.05 11.71
C VAL A 78 9.32 27.54 13.11
N ASN A 79 9.48 28.42 14.10
CA ASN A 79 9.75 28.03 15.48
C ASN A 79 8.59 27.20 16.07
N ASN A 80 7.34 27.62 15.82
CA ASN A 80 6.16 26.89 16.30
C ASN A 80 6.07 25.50 15.66
N PHE A 81 6.40 25.38 14.37
CA PHE A 81 6.46 24.10 13.68
C PHE A 81 7.54 23.19 14.26
N LEU A 82 8.76 23.71 14.43
CA LEU A 82 9.88 22.95 14.97
C LEU A 82 9.64 22.52 16.42
N LYS A 83 9.01 23.35 17.25
CA LYS A 83 8.63 22.99 18.63
C LYS A 83 7.62 21.83 18.67
N ARG A 84 6.74 21.74 17.66
CA ARG A 84 5.84 20.58 17.51
C ARG A 84 6.58 19.33 17.08
N VAL A 85 7.54 19.46 16.16
CA VAL A 85 8.44 18.37 15.77
C VAL A 85 9.17 17.85 17.00
N ASP A 86 9.82 18.74 17.76
CA ASP A 86 10.53 18.45 19.00
C ASP A 86 9.65 17.68 19.99
N THR A 87 8.50 18.25 20.34
CA THR A 87 7.55 17.64 21.28
C THR A 87 7.15 16.22 20.87
N ASN A 88 6.88 15.99 19.57
CA ASN A 88 6.46 14.68 19.09
C ASN A 88 7.60 13.66 19.08
N VAL A 89 8.79 14.06 18.63
CA VAL A 89 9.97 13.20 18.59
C VAL A 89 10.42 12.85 20.01
N CYS A 90 10.62 13.86 20.87
CA CYS A 90 11.04 13.69 22.27
C CYS A 90 10.03 12.85 23.07
N LYS A 91 8.73 13.01 22.85
CA LYS A 91 7.70 12.16 23.47
C LYS A 91 7.94 10.68 23.18
N ILE A 92 8.39 10.31 21.98
CA ILE A 92 8.66 8.91 21.63
C ILE A 92 9.98 8.43 22.23
N ILE A 93 11.03 9.25 22.15
CA ILE A 93 12.35 8.91 22.70
C ILE A 93 12.27 8.78 24.23
N ASN A 94 11.71 9.77 24.93
CA ASN A 94 11.58 9.76 26.38
C ASN A 94 10.72 8.59 26.88
N ARG A 95 9.65 8.21 26.16
CA ARG A 95 8.90 6.98 26.48
C ARG A 95 9.75 5.71 26.40
N LYS A 96 10.73 5.64 25.49
CA LYS A 96 11.67 4.52 25.38
C LYS A 96 12.74 4.56 26.48
N VAL A 97 13.26 5.74 26.80
CA VAL A 97 14.19 5.96 27.92
C VAL A 97 13.57 5.51 29.24
N GLU A 98 12.35 5.95 29.54
CA GLU A 98 11.63 5.56 30.77
C GLU A 98 11.38 4.06 30.85
N ARG A 99 11.09 3.39 29.73
CA ARG A 99 10.94 1.93 29.68
C ARG A 99 12.27 1.21 29.92
N LYS A 100 13.40 1.75 29.47
CA LYS A 100 14.74 1.17 29.73
C LYS A 100 15.14 1.36 31.20
N ARG A 101 14.92 2.55 31.77
CA ARG A 101 15.17 2.84 33.20
C ARG A 101 14.38 1.93 34.13
N LYS A 102 13.10 1.66 33.83
CA LYS A 102 12.29 0.69 34.61
C LYS A 102 12.83 -0.73 34.58
N LYS A 103 13.58 -1.13 33.54
CA LYS A 103 14.21 -2.44 33.46
C LYS A 103 15.55 -2.49 34.19
N ASN A 104 16.34 -1.42 34.09
CA ASN A 104 17.65 -1.30 34.73
C ASN A 104 17.81 0.11 35.31
N ALA A 105 17.65 0.24 36.64
CA ALA A 105 17.73 1.53 37.34
C ALA A 105 19.14 2.16 37.32
N ALA A 106 20.19 1.36 37.04
CA ALA A 106 21.57 1.81 36.95
C ALA A 106 21.96 2.40 35.57
N LEU A 107 21.05 2.44 34.60
CA LEU A 107 21.33 3.03 33.28
C LEU A 107 21.24 4.56 33.35
N ASP A 108 22.40 5.21 33.17
CA ASP A 108 22.58 6.67 33.23
C ASP A 108 22.14 7.36 31.93
N THR A 109 20.92 7.05 31.46
CA THR A 109 20.34 7.68 30.27
C THR A 109 19.40 8.79 30.72
N SER A 110 19.76 10.06 30.50
CA SER A 110 18.90 11.22 30.81
C SER A 110 17.75 11.36 29.80
N ALA A 111 16.61 11.87 30.27
CA ALA A 111 15.51 12.24 29.37
C ALA A 111 15.93 13.45 28.53
N LEU A 112 15.56 13.47 27.25
CA LEU A 112 15.82 14.62 26.39
C LEU A 112 14.94 15.81 26.83
N PRO A 113 15.51 17.02 26.93
CA PRO A 113 14.74 18.23 27.23
C PRO A 113 13.85 18.62 26.04
N ASN A 114 12.88 19.52 26.24
CA ASN A 114 11.97 20.02 25.19
C ASN A 114 12.37 21.41 24.64
N ASP A 115 13.63 21.82 24.84
CA ASP A 115 14.21 23.07 24.35
C ASP A 115 15.17 22.84 23.17
N ASN A 116 14.99 21.73 22.45
CA ASN A 116 15.92 21.32 21.39
C ASN A 116 15.93 22.28 20.20
N VAL A 117 14.87 23.06 20.03
CA VAL A 117 14.80 24.10 18.99
C VAL A 117 15.68 25.30 19.37
N ASP A 118 15.57 25.76 20.62
CA ASP A 118 16.30 26.92 21.12
C ASP A 118 17.81 26.60 21.25
N THR A 119 18.14 25.37 21.67
CA THR A 119 19.53 24.85 21.69
C THR A 119 20.10 24.49 20.32
N GLY A 120 19.30 24.62 19.25
CA GLY A 120 19.75 24.34 17.88
C GLY A 120 19.97 22.86 17.57
N LYS A 121 19.42 21.94 18.36
CA LYS A 121 19.43 20.50 18.02
C LYS A 121 18.34 20.16 17.00
N ILE A 122 17.25 20.92 16.96
CA ILE A 122 16.19 20.78 15.95
C ILE A 122 16.07 22.09 15.20
N MET A 123 16.35 22.08 13.90
CA MET A 123 16.33 23.29 13.09
C MET A 123 15.99 23.01 11.63
N LEU A 124 15.59 24.06 10.92
CA LEU A 124 15.46 24.04 9.46
C LEU A 124 16.60 24.87 8.86
N LEU A 125 17.26 24.30 7.86
CA LEU A 125 18.27 24.97 7.05
C LEU A 125 17.69 25.24 5.67
N LYS A 126 17.97 26.43 5.13
CA LYS A 126 17.72 26.82 3.75
C LYS A 126 19.05 27.14 3.11
N ASP A 127 19.44 26.39 2.10
CA ASP A 127 20.76 26.49 1.45
C ASP A 127 21.90 26.47 2.49
N ASP A 128 21.80 25.55 3.45
CA ASP A 128 22.73 25.36 4.57
C ASP A 128 22.80 26.50 5.60
N ILE A 129 21.92 27.50 5.50
CA ILE A 129 21.80 28.58 6.47
C ILE A 129 20.58 28.33 7.37
N LYS A 130 20.76 28.47 8.69
CA LYS A 130 19.67 28.34 9.66
C LYS A 130 18.57 29.37 9.37
N VAL A 131 17.35 28.87 9.22
CA VAL A 131 16.17 29.72 9.02
C VAL A 131 15.81 30.43 10.33
N ASP A 132 15.51 31.73 10.26
CA ASP A 132 14.95 32.48 11.38
C ASP A 132 13.59 31.88 11.79
N GLY A 133 13.47 31.52 13.07
CA GLY A 133 12.28 30.91 13.64
C GLY A 133 11.02 31.79 13.59
N ASN A 134 11.17 33.11 13.45
CA ASN A 134 10.03 34.05 13.37
C ASN A 134 9.41 34.11 11.97
N VAL A 135 10.10 33.59 10.95
CA VAL A 135 9.58 33.54 9.58
C VAL A 135 8.36 32.61 9.52
N LEU A 136 7.36 32.98 8.71
CA LEU A 136 6.19 32.14 8.45
C LEU A 136 6.54 30.98 7.52
N CYS A 137 5.98 29.80 7.77
CA CYS A 137 6.18 28.64 6.91
C CYS A 137 5.80 28.94 5.45
N LYS A 138 4.75 29.72 5.20
CA LYS A 138 4.35 30.17 3.84
C LYS A 138 5.51 30.71 3.01
N ASN A 139 6.41 31.48 3.60
CA ASN A 139 7.50 32.12 2.87
C ASN A 139 8.58 31.11 2.45
N LEU A 140 8.76 30.04 3.22
CA LEU A 140 9.69 28.97 2.88
C LEU A 140 9.14 28.05 1.79
N LEU A 141 7.84 27.79 1.84
CA LEU A 141 7.16 26.87 0.93
C LEU A 141 7.02 27.40 -0.50
N GLN A 142 7.15 28.71 -0.68
CA GLN A 142 7.10 29.35 -1.99
C GLN A 142 8.48 29.44 -2.65
N ASP A 143 9.54 29.10 -1.94
CA ASP A 143 10.91 29.17 -2.42
C ASP A 143 11.35 27.85 -3.06
N SER A 144 12.16 27.90 -4.11
CA SER A 144 12.78 26.73 -4.73
C SER A 144 14.09 26.29 -4.05
N ALA A 145 14.47 26.96 -2.96
CA ALA A 145 15.69 26.69 -2.22
C ALA A 145 15.76 25.27 -1.65
N LYS A 146 16.99 24.77 -1.44
CA LYS A 146 17.20 23.45 -0.85
C LYS A 146 16.95 23.52 0.65
N LEU A 147 15.86 22.91 1.09
CA LEU A 147 15.52 22.80 2.50
C LEU A 147 16.11 21.53 3.12
N LYS A 148 16.65 21.64 4.33
CA LYS A 148 17.09 20.50 5.15
C LYS A 148 16.50 20.63 6.54
N LEU A 149 15.91 19.55 7.04
CA LEU A 149 15.42 19.46 8.42
C LEU A 149 16.47 18.72 9.25
N VAL A 150 16.94 19.33 10.33
CA VAL A 150 17.90 18.74 11.26
C VAL A 150 17.15 18.35 12.52
N ILE A 151 17.31 17.10 12.96
CA ILE A 151 16.75 16.58 14.21
C ILE A 151 17.87 15.85 14.95
N PHE A 152 18.37 16.47 16.01
CA PHE A 152 19.60 16.10 16.70
C PHE A 152 20.77 16.01 15.72
N GLU A 153 21.47 14.88 15.66
CA GLU A 153 22.61 14.66 14.77
C GLU A 153 22.19 14.19 13.37
N LYS A 154 20.89 14.09 13.10
CA LYS A 154 20.35 13.56 11.84
C LYS A 154 19.89 14.68 10.94
N MET A 155 20.33 14.62 9.69
CA MET A 155 19.96 15.56 8.64
C MET A 155 19.01 14.88 7.65
N PHE A 156 17.90 15.55 7.37
CA PHE A 156 16.87 15.12 6.44
C PHE A 156 16.83 16.09 5.25
N LEU A 157 17.07 15.57 4.04
CA LEU A 157 16.84 16.34 2.82
C LEU A 157 15.32 16.49 2.61
N VAL A 158 14.85 17.73 2.55
CA VAL A 158 13.42 18.01 2.35
C VAL A 158 13.12 17.97 0.85
N LYS A 159 12.40 16.95 0.42
CA LYS A 159 11.86 16.77 -0.92
C LYS A 159 10.48 17.43 -1.01
N GLN A 160 10.42 18.61 -1.62
CA GLN A 160 9.17 19.35 -1.80
C GLN A 160 8.41 18.88 -3.04
N ASN A 161 7.13 18.56 -2.88
CA ASN A 161 6.21 18.12 -3.94
C ASN A 161 6.80 17.02 -4.84
N ALA A 162 7.63 16.15 -4.25
CA ALA A 162 8.12 14.95 -4.92
C ALA A 162 6.95 14.01 -5.28
N PRO A 163 7.16 13.10 -6.25
CA PRO A 163 6.15 12.11 -6.64
C PRO A 163 5.53 11.42 -5.42
N TYR A 164 4.22 11.33 -5.38
CA TYR A 164 3.51 10.82 -4.21
C TYR A 164 2.26 10.05 -4.62
N ILE A 165 2.07 8.87 -4.03
CA ILE A 165 0.87 8.07 -4.27
C ILE A 165 -0.14 8.41 -3.18
N ILE A 166 -1.30 8.93 -3.55
CA ILE A 166 -2.40 9.22 -2.61
C ILE A 166 -3.06 7.90 -2.20
N ASN A 167 -3.32 7.03 -3.18
CA ASN A 167 -4.07 5.81 -2.98
C ASN A 167 -3.66 4.74 -3.97
N MET A 168 -3.52 3.51 -3.48
CA MET A 168 -3.28 2.33 -4.30
C MET A 168 -4.03 1.15 -3.69
N LEU A 169 -4.75 0.41 -4.53
CA LEU A 169 -5.50 -0.78 -4.13
C LEU A 169 -5.25 -1.93 -5.11
N LEU A 170 -5.28 -3.16 -4.61
CA LEU A 170 -5.30 -4.37 -5.42
C LEU A 170 -6.74 -4.87 -5.61
N PRO A 171 -7.05 -5.55 -6.72
CA PRO A 171 -8.37 -6.13 -6.97
C PRO A 171 -8.69 -7.23 -5.95
N SER A 172 -9.98 -7.49 -5.76
CA SER A 172 -10.41 -8.57 -4.87
C SER A 172 -10.29 -9.96 -5.49
N SER A 173 -10.34 -10.07 -6.82
CA SER A 173 -10.04 -11.32 -7.54
C SER A 173 -8.68 -11.20 -8.23
N MET A 174 -7.91 -12.30 -8.24
CA MET A 174 -6.62 -12.43 -8.94
C MET A 174 -6.49 -13.88 -9.39
N LEU A 175 -6.37 -14.11 -10.70
CA LEU A 175 -6.41 -15.46 -11.28
C LEU A 175 -5.09 -15.81 -11.98
N VAL A 176 -4.69 -17.07 -11.88
CA VAL A 176 -3.53 -17.59 -12.64
C VAL A 176 -3.75 -17.46 -14.14
N GLY A 177 -2.74 -16.91 -14.83
CA GLY A 177 -2.77 -16.67 -16.27
C GLY A 177 -3.61 -15.46 -16.68
N PHE A 178 -3.98 -14.59 -15.73
CA PHE A 178 -4.70 -13.33 -16.00
C PHE A 178 -3.91 -12.15 -15.44
N PRO A 179 -3.82 -11.03 -16.17
CA PRO A 179 -3.08 -9.87 -15.72
C PRO A 179 -3.74 -9.23 -14.49
N THR A 180 -2.99 -9.17 -13.40
CA THR A 180 -3.33 -8.44 -12.17
C THR A 180 -2.63 -7.08 -12.18
N TYR A 181 -3.32 -6.04 -11.68
CA TYR A 181 -2.84 -4.66 -11.67
C TYR A 181 -3.43 -3.92 -10.45
N PRO A 182 -2.89 -2.76 -10.05
CA PRO A 182 -3.55 -1.90 -9.07
C PRO A 182 -4.92 -1.44 -9.59
N SER A 183 -6.00 -1.95 -9.00
CA SER A 183 -7.39 -1.60 -9.35
C SER A 183 -7.71 -0.13 -9.07
N LYS A 184 -6.93 0.50 -8.19
CA LYS A 184 -6.91 1.94 -7.96
C LYS A 184 -5.46 2.42 -7.88
N PHE A 185 -5.15 3.53 -8.54
CA PHE A 185 -3.86 4.20 -8.49
C PHE A 185 -4.06 5.72 -8.65
N GLU A 186 -4.07 6.44 -7.54
CA GLU A 186 -4.17 7.90 -7.49
C GLU A 186 -2.83 8.47 -7.03
N SER A 187 -2.25 9.40 -7.79
CA SER A 187 -0.93 9.96 -7.50
C SER A 187 -0.84 11.45 -7.86
N LEU A 188 0.14 12.12 -7.27
CA LEU A 188 0.52 13.51 -7.51
C LEU A 188 1.95 13.55 -8.04
N TYR A 189 2.23 14.48 -8.97
CA TYR A 189 3.57 14.74 -9.50
C TYR A 189 4.30 13.48 -9.98
N THR A 190 3.56 12.46 -10.46
CA THR A 190 4.08 11.13 -10.75
C THR A 190 3.87 10.78 -12.22
N ASP A 191 4.93 10.36 -12.90
CA ASP A 191 4.86 9.67 -14.17
C ASP A 191 4.82 8.16 -13.92
N LYS A 192 3.68 7.54 -14.21
CA LYS A 192 3.47 6.10 -14.05
C LYS A 192 4.46 5.27 -14.87
N LYS A 193 4.90 5.75 -16.04
CA LYS A 193 5.82 4.99 -16.91
C LYS A 193 7.24 4.96 -16.38
N GLN A 194 7.64 6.00 -15.64
CA GLN A 194 8.96 6.09 -15.00
C GLN A 194 8.98 5.51 -13.59
N SER A 195 7.81 5.33 -12.99
CA SER A 195 7.65 4.74 -11.66
C SER A 195 8.03 3.26 -11.66
N ILE A 196 8.60 2.79 -10.55
CA ILE A 196 9.04 1.40 -10.39
C ILE A 196 7.97 0.64 -9.62
N PHE A 197 7.57 -0.51 -10.15
CA PHE A 197 6.61 -1.42 -9.54
C PHE A 197 7.25 -2.79 -9.36
N ASN A 198 7.19 -3.32 -8.14
CA ASN A 198 7.70 -4.64 -7.80
C ASN A 198 6.59 -5.46 -7.13
N TRP A 199 6.46 -6.71 -7.54
CA TRP A 199 5.49 -7.66 -7.04
C TRP A 199 6.15 -8.71 -6.17
N TYR A 200 5.46 -9.06 -5.10
CA TYR A 200 5.88 -10.04 -4.14
C TYR A 200 4.72 -10.99 -3.83
N LYS A 201 5.03 -12.22 -3.46
CA LYS A 201 4.07 -13.15 -2.87
C LYS A 201 4.49 -13.55 -1.47
N ASN A 202 3.51 -13.88 -0.64
CA ASN A 202 3.80 -14.47 0.66
C ASN A 202 4.12 -15.98 0.52
N ASP A 203 4.78 -16.54 1.53
CA ASP A 203 5.01 -17.98 1.61
C ASP A 203 3.78 -18.70 2.20
N ALA A 204 2.90 -19.14 1.31
CA ALA A 204 1.72 -19.93 1.67
C ALA A 204 2.10 -21.34 2.18
N ILE A 205 3.19 -21.93 1.67
CA ILE A 205 3.58 -23.32 1.94
C ILE A 205 4.02 -23.50 3.39
N ASN A 206 4.75 -22.52 3.94
CA ASN A 206 5.25 -22.59 5.31
C ASN A 206 4.42 -21.81 6.34
N ASN A 207 3.22 -21.34 5.98
CA ASN A 207 2.41 -20.42 6.80
C ASN A 207 3.18 -19.17 7.30
N LYS A 208 4.24 -18.77 6.59
CA LYS A 208 5.07 -17.61 6.93
C LYS A 208 4.52 -16.38 6.21
N SER A 209 3.32 -15.95 6.60
CA SER A 209 2.62 -14.80 6.02
C SER A 209 3.42 -13.48 6.00
N ASN A 210 4.49 -13.37 6.80
CA ASN A 210 5.33 -12.18 6.87
C ASN A 210 6.56 -12.22 5.93
N VAL A 211 6.84 -13.35 5.28
CA VAL A 211 7.96 -13.48 4.35
C VAL A 211 7.45 -13.21 2.94
N TRP A 212 8.00 -12.17 2.31
CA TRP A 212 7.63 -11.72 0.98
C TRP A 212 8.74 -12.03 -0.02
N THR A 213 8.43 -12.84 -1.03
CA THR A 213 9.37 -13.23 -2.09
C THR A 213 9.05 -12.44 -3.35
N HIS A 214 10.05 -11.81 -3.95
CA HIS A 214 9.87 -11.07 -5.20
C HIS A 214 9.53 -12.01 -6.36
N VAL A 215 8.50 -11.68 -7.14
CA VAL A 215 7.98 -12.53 -8.23
C VAL A 215 7.88 -11.84 -9.58
N GLY A 216 8.00 -10.52 -9.64
CA GLY A 216 7.91 -9.80 -10.91
C GLY A 216 8.03 -8.29 -10.76
N SER A 217 8.20 -7.61 -11.88
CA SER A 217 8.28 -6.16 -11.95
C SER A 217 7.34 -5.62 -13.04
N GLY A 218 6.94 -4.36 -12.90
CA GLY A 218 6.01 -3.69 -13.80
C GLY A 218 4.62 -3.46 -13.18
N PHE A 219 3.84 -2.59 -13.83
CA PHE A 219 2.50 -2.23 -13.37
C PHE A 219 1.51 -3.41 -13.40
N LEU A 220 1.71 -4.30 -14.36
CA LEU A 220 0.96 -5.55 -14.53
C LEU A 220 1.81 -6.71 -14.06
N TYR A 221 1.17 -7.68 -13.41
CA TYR A 221 1.76 -8.96 -13.07
C TYR A 221 0.79 -10.07 -13.44
N GLU A 222 1.28 -11.10 -14.12
CA GLU A 222 0.48 -12.28 -14.45
C GLU A 222 0.83 -13.41 -13.48
N PRO A 223 -0.07 -13.77 -12.55
CA PRO A 223 0.18 -14.86 -11.61
C PRO A 223 0.31 -16.19 -12.34
N ASN A 224 1.17 -17.07 -11.83
CA ASN A 224 1.39 -18.42 -12.33
C ASN A 224 0.89 -19.46 -11.31
N VAL A 225 0.96 -20.74 -11.68
CA VAL A 225 0.45 -21.85 -10.86
C VAL A 225 1.08 -21.91 -9.45
N SER A 226 2.34 -21.48 -9.30
CA SER A 226 3.02 -21.46 -7.99
C SER A 226 2.56 -20.34 -7.06
N ASP A 227 1.68 -19.46 -7.53
CA ASP A 227 1.14 -18.34 -6.75
C ASP A 227 -0.24 -18.68 -6.16
N ILE A 228 -0.89 -19.77 -6.60
CA ILE A 228 -2.20 -20.20 -6.08
C ILE A 228 -2.15 -20.31 -4.55
N GLY A 229 -3.13 -19.71 -3.88
CA GLY A 229 -3.21 -19.69 -2.41
C GLY A 229 -2.28 -18.68 -1.73
N CYS A 230 -1.43 -17.96 -2.48
CA CYS A 230 -0.61 -16.88 -1.94
C CYS A 230 -1.35 -15.53 -2.02
N ASN A 231 -1.09 -14.65 -1.05
CA ASN A 231 -1.40 -13.23 -1.19
C ASN A 231 -0.30 -12.55 -2.02
N LEU A 232 -0.69 -11.52 -2.76
CA LEU A 232 0.24 -10.67 -3.49
C LEU A 232 0.45 -9.35 -2.75
N LYS A 233 1.64 -8.78 -2.90
CA LYS A 233 1.97 -7.43 -2.49
C LYS A 233 2.59 -6.69 -3.65
N ILE A 234 2.14 -5.48 -3.89
CA ILE A 234 2.80 -4.56 -4.83
C ILE A 234 3.49 -3.44 -4.04
N SER A 235 4.74 -3.16 -4.40
CA SER A 235 5.51 -2.00 -3.93
C SER A 235 5.72 -1.06 -5.11
N CYS A 236 5.35 0.21 -4.94
CA CYS A 236 5.56 1.25 -5.94
C CYS A 236 6.51 2.33 -5.40
N GLU A 237 7.61 2.59 -6.10
CA GLU A 237 8.41 3.81 -5.94
C GLU A 237 7.95 4.81 -7.02
N PRO A 238 7.13 5.82 -6.66
CA PRO A 238 6.65 6.79 -7.62
C PRO A 238 7.81 7.68 -8.09
N ARG A 239 7.85 7.95 -9.39
CA ARG A 239 8.89 8.79 -10.02
C ARG A 239 8.30 9.78 -10.98
N ASN A 240 9.02 10.84 -11.27
CA ASN A 240 8.84 11.71 -12.42
C ASN A 240 10.21 11.86 -13.13
N GLU A 241 10.33 12.85 -14.02
CA GLU A 241 11.56 13.08 -14.79
C GLU A 241 12.79 13.41 -13.93
N SER A 242 12.60 14.03 -12.77
CA SER A 242 13.69 14.54 -11.92
C SER A 242 13.86 13.80 -10.60
N ASP A 243 12.76 13.30 -10.03
CA ASP A 243 12.67 12.93 -8.61
C ASP A 243 12.02 11.57 -8.39
N SER A 244 12.26 11.03 -7.19
CA SER A 244 11.61 9.85 -6.65
C SER A 244 10.95 10.14 -5.31
N GLY A 245 9.77 9.55 -5.14
CA GLY A 245 8.95 9.64 -3.94
C GLY A 245 9.22 8.54 -2.92
N CYS A 246 8.43 8.56 -1.84
CA CYS A 246 8.40 7.47 -0.86
C CYS A 246 7.71 6.23 -1.43
N ASN A 247 8.20 5.04 -1.09
CA ASN A 247 7.57 3.79 -1.53
C ASN A 247 6.18 3.67 -0.91
N MET A 248 5.25 3.08 -1.66
CA MET A 248 3.95 2.65 -1.15
C MET A 248 3.79 1.16 -1.35
N GLU A 249 3.41 0.44 -0.30
CA GLU A 249 3.13 -0.99 -0.35
C GLU A 249 1.66 -1.27 -0.07
N VAL A 250 1.09 -2.20 -0.84
CA VAL A 250 -0.29 -2.67 -0.72
C VAL A 250 -0.31 -4.18 -0.84
N GLU A 251 -0.95 -4.84 0.13
CA GLU A 251 -1.16 -6.29 0.14
C GLU A 251 -2.58 -6.61 -0.31
N SER A 252 -2.73 -7.75 -1.00
CA SER A 252 -4.02 -8.23 -1.47
C SER A 252 -4.87 -8.73 -0.31
N LYS A 253 -6.17 -8.45 -0.37
CA LYS A 253 -7.12 -8.98 0.63
C LYS A 253 -7.31 -10.49 0.48
N ASN A 254 -7.42 -10.93 -0.77
CA ASN A 254 -7.65 -12.32 -1.13
C ASN A 254 -6.38 -12.94 -1.71
N VAL A 255 -6.36 -14.27 -1.75
CA VAL A 255 -5.29 -15.06 -2.35
C VAL A 255 -5.48 -15.18 -3.86
N VAL A 256 -4.43 -15.56 -4.58
CA VAL A 256 -4.53 -15.92 -6.00
C VAL A 256 -5.30 -17.24 -6.15
N GLU A 257 -6.21 -17.28 -7.09
CA GLU A 257 -7.07 -18.44 -7.39
C GLU A 257 -6.74 -19.05 -8.75
N ALA A 258 -7.22 -20.27 -8.99
CA ALA A 258 -7.13 -20.88 -10.31
C ALA A 258 -7.99 -20.10 -11.33
N GLY A 259 -7.48 -19.92 -12.54
CA GLY A 259 -8.26 -19.32 -13.63
C GLY A 259 -9.38 -20.26 -14.14
N PRO A 260 -10.32 -19.74 -14.94
CA PRO A 260 -11.46 -20.50 -15.50
C PRO A 260 -11.11 -21.63 -16.48
N GLY A 261 -9.83 -21.88 -16.76
CA GLY A 261 -9.42 -22.71 -17.89
C GLY A 261 -9.55 -21.98 -19.23
N PRO A 262 -9.73 -22.71 -20.35
CA PRO A 262 -9.82 -22.11 -21.67
C PRO A 262 -10.98 -21.12 -21.80
N CYS A 263 -10.67 -19.91 -22.26
CA CYS A 263 -11.64 -18.86 -22.51
C CYS A 263 -11.92 -18.73 -24.01
N PRO A 264 -13.13 -18.32 -24.44
CA PRO A 264 -13.46 -18.15 -25.85
C PRO A 264 -12.50 -17.22 -26.62
N PHE A 265 -11.96 -16.20 -25.95
CA PHE A 265 -11.01 -15.27 -26.56
C PHE A 265 -9.62 -15.88 -26.80
N ASP A 266 -9.25 -17.01 -26.17
CA ASP A 266 -7.94 -17.65 -26.38
C ASP A 266 -7.78 -18.13 -27.84
N ILE A 267 -8.88 -18.57 -28.46
CA ILE A 267 -8.94 -18.94 -29.88
C ILE A 267 -8.78 -17.68 -30.75
N ARG A 268 -9.45 -16.59 -30.38
CA ARG A 268 -9.42 -15.31 -31.11
C ARG A 268 -8.02 -14.69 -31.05
N HIS A 269 -7.32 -14.82 -29.93
CA HIS A 269 -5.94 -14.37 -29.75
C HIS A 269 -4.95 -15.05 -30.70
N GLN A 270 -5.27 -16.24 -31.23
CA GLN A 270 -4.44 -16.86 -32.25
C GLN A 270 -4.34 -16.02 -33.54
N PHE A 271 -5.33 -15.16 -33.81
CA PHE A 271 -5.39 -14.27 -34.96
C PHE A 271 -4.82 -12.87 -34.69
N THR A 272 -4.50 -12.55 -33.43
CA THR A 272 -4.08 -11.21 -33.00
C THR A 272 -2.72 -11.16 -32.30
N LYS A 273 -1.95 -12.27 -32.34
CA LYS A 273 -0.62 -12.44 -31.68
C LYS A 273 0.37 -11.29 -31.88
N HIS A 274 0.30 -10.61 -33.01
CA HIS A 274 1.22 -9.54 -33.36
C HIS A 274 0.49 -8.23 -33.61
N LYS A 275 1.15 -7.13 -33.23
CA LYS A 275 0.76 -5.78 -33.62
C LYS A 275 0.84 -5.67 -35.14
N LEU A 276 -0.12 -4.96 -35.72
CA LEU A 276 -0.12 -4.66 -37.15
C LEU A 276 1.04 -3.72 -37.50
N LEU A 277 1.58 -3.87 -38.71
CA LEU A 277 2.66 -3.05 -39.25
C LEU A 277 2.17 -2.22 -40.44
N GLY A 278 2.89 -1.15 -40.76
CA GLY A 278 2.61 -0.31 -41.93
C GLY A 278 1.31 0.48 -41.81
N ARG A 279 0.47 0.42 -42.85
CA ARG A 279 -0.78 1.20 -42.97
C ARG A 279 -2.02 0.38 -42.59
N SER A 280 -1.89 -0.48 -41.59
CA SER A 280 -2.96 -1.37 -41.13
C SER A 280 -3.39 -0.99 -39.71
N PHE A 281 -4.69 -1.04 -39.43
CA PHE A 281 -5.25 -0.82 -38.10
C PHE A 281 -6.23 -1.94 -37.74
N ARG A 282 -6.39 -2.19 -36.43
CA ARG A 282 -7.29 -3.20 -35.89
C ARG A 282 -8.41 -2.48 -35.14
N ILE A 283 -9.65 -2.92 -35.35
CA ILE A 283 -10.83 -2.36 -34.68
C ILE A 283 -11.43 -3.43 -33.78
N MET A 284 -11.76 -3.05 -32.55
CA MET A 284 -12.62 -3.80 -31.65
C MET A 284 -13.87 -2.97 -31.36
N SER A 285 -15.03 -3.62 -31.37
CA SER A 285 -16.27 -3.09 -30.78
C SER A 285 -16.76 -4.11 -29.76
N TYR A 286 -16.96 -3.69 -28.51
CA TYR A 286 -17.27 -4.62 -27.42
C TYR A 286 -18.20 -3.97 -26.38
N ASN A 287 -19.39 -4.52 -26.21
CA ASN A 287 -20.24 -4.22 -25.05
C ASN A 287 -19.80 -5.10 -23.87
N ILE A 288 -19.19 -4.48 -22.86
CA ILE A 288 -18.55 -5.16 -21.73
C ILE A 288 -19.47 -5.41 -20.53
N LEU A 289 -20.78 -5.14 -20.65
CA LEU A 289 -21.79 -5.28 -19.59
C LEU A 289 -21.45 -4.48 -18.32
N ALA A 290 -22.03 -3.28 -18.19
CA ALA A 290 -21.82 -2.42 -17.03
C ALA A 290 -22.27 -3.07 -15.72
N ASP A 291 -21.54 -2.81 -14.63
CA ASP A 291 -21.81 -3.43 -13.33
C ASP A 291 -23.20 -3.17 -12.80
N THR A 292 -23.67 -1.93 -12.99
CA THR A 292 -24.99 -1.49 -12.55
C THR A 292 -26.12 -2.35 -13.13
N TYR A 293 -25.89 -3.04 -14.24
CA TYR A 293 -26.85 -3.97 -14.86
C TYR A 293 -26.58 -5.45 -14.55
N ALA A 294 -25.46 -5.78 -13.91
CA ALA A 294 -25.07 -7.16 -13.57
C ALA A 294 -25.20 -7.47 -12.07
N ASP A 295 -25.09 -6.47 -11.20
CA ASP A 295 -25.01 -6.65 -9.75
C ASP A 295 -26.38 -6.64 -9.02
N SER A 296 -27.48 -6.45 -9.74
CA SER A 296 -28.82 -6.51 -9.13
C SER A 296 -29.29 -7.95 -8.88
N ASP A 297 -30.10 -8.18 -7.85
CA ASP A 297 -30.71 -9.48 -7.58
C ASP A 297 -31.54 -9.97 -8.79
N PHE A 298 -32.27 -9.06 -9.44
CA PHE A 298 -32.98 -9.38 -10.68
C PHE A 298 -32.04 -9.87 -11.80
N SER A 299 -30.87 -9.24 -11.96
CA SER A 299 -29.90 -9.66 -12.96
C SER A 299 -29.36 -11.06 -12.66
N LYS A 300 -29.07 -11.34 -11.38
CA LYS A 300 -28.50 -12.61 -10.92
C LYS A 300 -29.51 -13.76 -11.02
N ASP A 301 -30.75 -13.50 -10.60
CA ASP A 301 -31.79 -14.53 -10.48
C ASP A 301 -32.65 -14.71 -11.73
N VAL A 302 -32.76 -13.68 -12.58
CA VAL A 302 -33.67 -13.68 -13.74
C VAL A 302 -32.93 -13.59 -15.07
N LEU A 303 -32.01 -12.62 -15.22
CA LEU A 303 -31.31 -12.42 -16.50
C LEU A 303 -30.20 -13.44 -16.73
N TYR A 304 -29.43 -13.76 -15.68
CA TYR A 304 -28.24 -14.61 -15.75
C TYR A 304 -28.24 -15.76 -14.73
N PRO A 305 -29.36 -16.50 -14.51
CA PRO A 305 -29.45 -17.54 -13.47
C PRO A 305 -28.52 -18.73 -13.72
N TYR A 306 -28.05 -18.89 -14.96
CA TYR A 306 -27.09 -19.91 -15.36
C TYR A 306 -25.63 -19.52 -15.09
N CYS A 307 -25.36 -18.24 -14.78
CA CYS A 307 -24.02 -17.74 -14.54
C CYS A 307 -23.73 -17.78 -13.03
N PRO A 308 -22.64 -18.42 -12.58
CA PRO A 308 -22.34 -18.44 -11.16
C PRO A 308 -22.03 -17.03 -10.65
N GLN A 309 -22.44 -16.74 -9.42
CA GLN A 309 -22.40 -15.40 -8.86
C GLN A 309 -21.00 -14.76 -8.86
N TYR A 310 -19.96 -15.55 -8.61
CA TYR A 310 -18.58 -15.08 -8.63
C TYR A 310 -18.13 -14.65 -10.05
N ALA A 311 -18.72 -15.21 -11.10
CA ALA A 311 -18.39 -14.86 -12.49
C ALA A 311 -19.14 -13.63 -12.99
N LEU A 312 -20.20 -13.22 -12.29
CA LEU A 312 -20.87 -11.93 -12.51
C LEU A 312 -20.19 -10.77 -11.76
N ASP A 313 -19.38 -11.07 -10.73
CA ASP A 313 -18.64 -10.06 -9.98
C ASP A 313 -17.71 -9.24 -10.89
N MET A 314 -17.68 -7.92 -10.66
CA MET A 314 -16.93 -7.00 -11.51
C MET A 314 -15.42 -7.23 -11.47
N ASP A 315 -14.84 -7.57 -10.33
CA ASP A 315 -13.39 -7.78 -10.21
C ASP A 315 -12.97 -9.08 -10.91
N TYR A 316 -13.85 -10.08 -10.95
CA TYR A 316 -13.65 -11.27 -11.77
C TYR A 316 -13.75 -10.94 -13.26
N ARG A 317 -14.86 -10.32 -13.70
CA ARG A 317 -15.09 -9.99 -15.12
C ARG A 317 -14.01 -9.09 -15.70
N LYS A 318 -13.53 -8.09 -14.94
CA LYS A 318 -12.44 -7.18 -15.36
C LYS A 318 -11.18 -7.93 -15.77
N GLN A 319 -10.83 -9.03 -15.11
CA GLN A 319 -9.64 -9.80 -15.47
C GLN A 319 -9.79 -10.46 -16.84
N LEU A 320 -10.95 -11.08 -17.09
CA LEU A 320 -11.25 -11.71 -18.38
C LEU A 320 -11.31 -10.67 -19.50
N ILE A 321 -12.02 -9.57 -19.27
CA ILE A 321 -12.14 -8.46 -20.24
C ILE A 321 -10.76 -7.86 -20.53
N LEU A 322 -9.93 -7.63 -19.51
CA LEU A 322 -8.59 -7.06 -19.70
C LEU A 322 -7.69 -8.01 -20.49
N LYS A 323 -7.68 -9.31 -20.17
CA LYS A 323 -6.92 -10.30 -20.92
C LYS A 323 -7.39 -10.37 -22.38
N GLU A 324 -8.70 -10.36 -22.60
CA GLU A 324 -9.28 -10.33 -23.95
C GLU A 324 -8.81 -9.12 -24.74
N ILE A 325 -8.93 -7.91 -24.18
CA ILE A 325 -8.58 -6.65 -24.85
C ILE A 325 -7.09 -6.55 -25.12
N ILE A 326 -6.23 -6.89 -24.15
CA ILE A 326 -4.76 -6.80 -24.32
C ILE A 326 -4.28 -7.79 -25.39
N GLY A 327 -4.90 -8.96 -25.50
CA GLY A 327 -4.53 -9.94 -26.51
C GLY A 327 -5.10 -9.66 -27.90
N MET A 328 -5.99 -8.66 -28.06
CA MET A 328 -6.45 -8.20 -29.38
C MET A 328 -5.49 -7.21 -30.01
#